data_AF-A0AAE1NGN8-F1
#
_entry.id   AF-A0AAE1NGN8-F1
#
_cell.length_a   1.000
_cell.length_b   1.000
_cell.length_c   1.000
_cell.angle_alpha   90.00
_cell.angle_beta   90.00
_cell.angle_gamma   90.00
#
_symmetry.space_group_name_H-M   'P 1'
#
loop_
_entity.id
_entity.type
_entity.pdbx_description
1 polymer ?
#
loop_
_entity_poly.entity_id
_entity_poly.type
_entity_poly.pdbx_seq_one_letter_code
_entity_poly.pdbx_strand_id
1 'polypeptide(L)'
;MGGGKLDRRGGEEEEEEEEEEEEEEEEEEEEEEEQEEQEEEQEEEEKEEEEKEEEEKEEEEEEEEEEEEEEEEEEEEEKRRNLGCVSAYNQKKVEILKLEVPESPQVGQEVTLTCRFKLHGHSHHLYTVSWWRGKDQFYTYKGTTYDPKHAYSFRGIQVKTEDSTEESVVLSNVSEETSGVFKCEVMGEGPSFRTAVKTKTMTVIVPPRSVEISPSFPPVYHSGEKIQLNCTASGSKPGARINWNINGAPVRPTEVQRLPDYEDYRKRVTSTATLTWEAPNYFLNNQAKVSCHAVVAGHTTTVDKDIYLHPASSAAYNHQYASAGCQLSTTWTILSLASLLLARAIP
;
A
#
# COMPACT_ATOMS: atom_id res chain seq x y z
N MET A 1 77.46 105.73 -86.75
CA MET A 1 77.30 105.43 -85.31
C MET A 1 76.09 104.52 -85.20
N GLY A 2 76.11 103.29 -84.71
CA GLY A 2 77.13 102.29 -84.39
C GLY A 2 76.47 100.92 -84.69
N GLY A 3 77.22 99.92 -85.15
CA GLY A 3 77.53 98.68 -84.39
C GLY A 3 76.34 97.72 -84.38
N GLY A 4 76.33 96.52 -84.97
CA GLY A 4 77.39 95.52 -85.07
C GLY A 4 76.99 94.33 -84.19
N LYS A 5 76.64 93.18 -84.78
CA LYS A 5 76.58 91.89 -84.06
C LYS A 5 76.87 90.77 -85.06
N LEU A 6 78.05 90.16 -84.91
CA LEU A 6 78.48 88.94 -85.58
C LEU A 6 78.47 87.83 -84.52
N ASP A 7 77.80 86.75 -84.90
CA ASP A 7 77.82 85.37 -84.42
C ASP A 7 78.86 84.97 -83.38
N ARG A 8 78.34 84.49 -82.24
CA ARG A 8 78.87 83.41 -81.43
C ARG A 8 77.69 82.46 -81.22
N ARG A 9 77.52 81.46 -82.09
CA ARG A 9 76.51 80.41 -81.96
C ARG A 9 77.08 79.16 -82.59
N GLY A 10 77.68 78.32 -81.75
CA GLY A 10 78.41 77.12 -82.17
C GLY A 10 79.20 76.48 -81.03
N GLY A 11 78.80 76.77 -79.79
CA GLY A 11 79.29 76.14 -78.56
C GLY A 11 78.27 76.29 -77.43
N GLU A 12 76.99 76.53 -77.78
CA GLU A 12 75.83 76.47 -76.87
C GLU A 12 74.95 75.25 -77.24
N GLU A 13 75.04 74.72 -78.47
CA GLU A 13 74.25 73.55 -78.90
C GLU A 13 74.89 72.19 -78.53
N GLU A 14 76.19 72.15 -78.18
CA GLU A 14 76.84 70.93 -77.64
C GLU A 14 76.76 70.85 -76.11
N GLU A 15 76.51 71.96 -75.40
CA GLU A 15 76.29 71.96 -73.93
C GLU A 15 74.81 71.69 -73.58
N GLU A 16 73.85 72.12 -74.41
CA GLU A 16 72.40 71.82 -74.20
C GLU A 16 72.04 70.34 -74.49
N GLU A 17 72.70 69.67 -75.45
CA GLU A 17 72.47 68.23 -75.72
C GLU A 17 73.10 67.32 -74.64
N GLU A 18 74.21 67.72 -74.01
CA GLU A 18 74.79 66.98 -72.87
C GLU A 18 73.97 67.17 -71.57
N GLU A 19 73.35 68.33 -71.35
CA GLU A 19 72.43 68.56 -70.21
C GLU A 19 71.08 67.81 -70.38
N GLU A 20 70.53 67.68 -71.60
CA GLU A 20 69.31 66.88 -71.85
C GLU A 20 69.56 65.37 -71.74
N GLU A 21 70.75 64.86 -72.13
CA GLU A 21 71.11 63.45 -71.91
C GLU A 21 71.36 63.13 -70.42
N GLU A 22 71.92 64.07 -69.63
CA GLU A 22 72.05 63.91 -68.16
C GLU A 22 70.68 63.95 -67.44
N GLU A 23 69.72 64.78 -67.88
CA GLU A 23 68.35 64.79 -67.31
C GLU A 23 67.56 63.51 -67.67
N GLU A 24 67.71 62.95 -68.88
CA GLU A 24 67.08 61.67 -69.25
C GLU A 24 67.71 60.47 -68.48
N GLU A 25 69.02 60.50 -68.21
CA GLU A 25 69.68 59.48 -67.36
C GLU A 25 69.24 59.60 -65.88
N GLU A 26 69.01 60.80 -65.34
CA GLU A 26 68.47 60.99 -63.98
C GLU A 26 67.00 60.55 -63.88
N GLU A 27 66.16 60.78 -64.89
CA GLU A 27 64.76 60.29 -64.91
C GLU A 27 64.68 58.75 -65.04
N GLU A 28 65.58 58.11 -65.81
CA GLU A 28 65.67 56.64 -65.87
C GLU A 28 66.16 56.03 -64.55
N GLU A 29 67.09 56.66 -63.83
CA GLU A 29 67.52 56.23 -62.49
C GLU A 29 66.39 56.38 -61.45
N GLU A 30 65.59 57.46 -61.48
CA GLU A 30 64.42 57.61 -60.59
C GLU A 30 63.32 56.58 -60.89
N GLU A 31 63.06 56.23 -62.16
CA GLU A 31 62.10 55.18 -62.52
C GLU A 31 62.57 53.76 -62.13
N GLU A 32 63.89 53.50 -62.14
CA GLU A 32 64.45 52.24 -61.62
C GLU A 32 64.36 52.16 -60.08
N GLU A 33 64.62 53.26 -59.35
CA GLU A 33 64.43 53.30 -57.89
C GLU A 33 62.95 53.12 -57.48
N GLU A 34 62.00 53.75 -58.18
CA GLU A 34 60.56 53.54 -57.91
C GLU A 34 60.11 52.10 -58.21
N GLN A 35 60.72 51.42 -59.19
CA GLN A 35 60.44 50.02 -59.49
C GLN A 35 61.01 49.08 -58.42
N GLU A 36 62.23 49.33 -57.93
CA GLU A 36 62.80 48.57 -56.81
C GLU A 36 61.97 48.74 -55.52
N GLU A 37 61.50 49.96 -55.19
CA GLU A 37 60.61 50.18 -54.04
C GLU A 37 59.27 49.42 -54.19
N GLN A 38 58.68 49.38 -55.39
CA GLN A 38 57.44 48.64 -55.64
C GLN A 38 57.62 47.11 -55.59
N GLU A 39 58.77 46.58 -56.00
CA GLU A 39 59.10 45.16 -55.84
C GLU A 39 59.32 44.81 -54.36
N GLU A 40 59.98 45.67 -53.57
CA GLU A 40 60.13 45.48 -52.12
C GLU A 40 58.78 45.51 -51.39
N GLU A 41 57.87 46.45 -51.71
CA GLU A 41 56.52 46.49 -51.13
C GLU A 41 55.71 45.22 -51.48
N GLN A 42 55.80 44.72 -52.71
CA GLN A 42 55.13 43.47 -53.11
C GLN A 42 55.69 42.25 -52.37
N GLU A 43 57.01 42.17 -52.18
CA GLU A 43 57.62 41.10 -51.39
C GLU A 43 57.23 41.17 -49.90
N GLU A 44 57.00 42.36 -49.33
CA GLU A 44 56.49 42.49 -47.96
C GLU A 44 55.01 42.08 -47.87
N GLU A 45 54.17 42.46 -48.83
CA GLU A 45 52.76 42.02 -48.87
C GLU A 45 52.62 40.49 -49.03
N GLU A 46 53.43 39.86 -49.90
CA GLU A 46 53.43 38.39 -50.06
C GLU A 46 53.88 37.69 -48.77
N LYS A 47 54.88 38.23 -48.05
CA LYS A 47 55.31 37.68 -46.75
C LYS A 47 54.23 37.84 -45.68
N GLU A 48 53.51 38.97 -45.64
CA GLU A 48 52.37 39.15 -44.73
C GLU A 48 51.20 38.21 -45.05
N GLU A 49 50.95 37.89 -46.33
CA GLU A 49 49.93 36.91 -46.71
C GLU A 49 50.35 35.48 -46.31
N GLU A 50 51.62 35.10 -46.50
CA GLU A 50 52.14 33.81 -46.04
C GLU A 50 52.07 33.67 -44.51
N GLU A 51 52.44 34.70 -43.74
CA GLU A 51 52.32 34.69 -42.28
C GLU A 51 50.86 34.56 -41.82
N LYS A 52 49.92 35.25 -42.47
CA LYS A 52 48.48 35.11 -42.17
C LYS A 52 47.95 33.70 -42.51
N GLU A 53 48.40 33.11 -43.62
CA GLU A 53 48.05 31.73 -43.97
C GLU A 53 48.65 30.69 -43.01
N GLU A 54 49.80 30.97 -42.38
CA GLU A 54 50.35 30.12 -41.33
C GLU A 54 49.57 30.28 -40.02
N GLU A 55 49.23 31.51 -39.62
CA GLU A 55 48.38 31.76 -38.43
C GLU A 55 46.98 31.13 -38.57
N GLU A 56 46.32 31.24 -39.73
CA GLU A 56 45.02 30.60 -39.96
C GLU A 56 45.11 29.06 -39.89
N LYS A 57 46.22 28.46 -40.35
CA LYS A 57 46.44 27.01 -40.24
C LYS A 57 46.70 26.58 -38.79
N GLU A 58 47.43 27.38 -38.02
CA GLU A 58 47.62 27.10 -36.58
C GLU A 58 46.29 27.22 -35.82
N GLU A 59 45.44 28.20 -36.13
CA GLU A 59 44.09 28.31 -35.54
C GLU A 59 43.19 27.13 -35.92
N GLU A 60 43.19 26.68 -37.19
CA GLU A 60 42.43 25.48 -37.61
C GLU A 60 42.94 24.20 -36.91
N GLU A 61 44.26 24.03 -36.74
CA GLU A 61 44.83 22.88 -36.00
C GLU A 61 44.45 22.92 -34.51
N GLU A 62 44.45 24.10 -33.87
CA GLU A 62 43.99 24.25 -32.48
C GLU A 62 42.49 23.95 -32.33
N GLU A 63 41.63 24.37 -33.26
CA GLU A 63 40.20 24.04 -33.26
C GLU A 63 39.96 22.52 -33.45
N GLU A 64 40.70 21.86 -34.33
CA GLU A 64 40.61 20.39 -34.51
C GLU A 64 41.07 19.63 -33.24
N GLU A 65 42.14 20.09 -32.56
CA GLU A 65 42.58 19.49 -31.29
C GLU A 65 41.54 19.69 -30.16
N GLU A 66 40.91 20.87 -30.07
CA GLU A 66 39.82 21.12 -29.11
C GLU A 66 38.60 20.24 -29.38
N GLU A 67 38.19 20.04 -30.65
CA GLU A 67 37.09 19.14 -31.01
C GLU A 67 37.41 17.67 -30.68
N GLU A 68 38.64 17.20 -30.92
CA GLU A 68 39.07 15.85 -30.54
C GLU A 68 39.08 15.67 -29.00
N GLU A 69 39.54 16.66 -28.23
CA GLU A 69 39.49 16.62 -26.76
C GLU A 69 38.03 16.60 -26.24
N GLU A 70 37.12 17.39 -26.84
CA GLU A 70 35.69 17.36 -26.49
C GLU A 70 35.05 15.99 -26.81
N GLU A 71 35.35 15.38 -27.96
CA GLU A 71 34.87 14.03 -28.30
C GLU A 71 35.42 12.95 -27.35
N GLU A 72 36.70 13.02 -26.96
CA GLU A 72 37.28 12.11 -25.98
C GLU A 72 36.65 12.30 -24.58
N GLU A 73 36.37 13.54 -24.16
CA GLU A 73 35.66 13.83 -22.91
C GLU A 73 34.20 13.32 -22.95
N GLU A 74 33.51 13.44 -24.08
CA GLU A 74 32.16 12.88 -24.27
C GLU A 74 32.16 11.35 -24.24
N GLU A 75 33.13 10.69 -24.88
CA GLU A 75 33.30 9.24 -24.83
C GLU A 75 33.65 8.77 -23.40
N GLU A 76 34.53 9.48 -22.69
CA GLU A 76 34.84 9.23 -21.27
C GLU A 76 33.60 9.44 -20.38
N GLU A 77 32.79 10.49 -20.61
CA GLU A 77 31.50 10.71 -19.95
C GLU A 77 30.51 9.57 -20.23
N GLU A 78 30.41 9.11 -21.48
CA GLU A 78 29.52 8.01 -21.85
C GLU A 78 29.99 6.68 -21.23
N LYS A 79 31.31 6.46 -21.19
CA LYS A 79 31.93 5.32 -20.53
C LYS A 79 31.77 5.38 -19.00
N ARG A 80 31.81 6.57 -18.39
CA ARG A 80 31.46 6.80 -16.97
C ARG A 80 29.97 6.62 -16.70
N ARG A 81 29.09 7.01 -17.63
CA ARG A 81 27.65 6.70 -17.58
C ARG A 81 27.42 5.18 -17.67
N ASN A 82 28.12 4.47 -18.55
CA ASN A 82 27.97 3.03 -18.75
C ASN A 82 28.62 2.17 -17.65
N LEU A 83 29.78 2.55 -17.10
CA LEU A 83 30.35 1.91 -15.89
C LEU A 83 29.58 2.29 -14.60
N GLY A 84 28.84 3.40 -14.60
CA GLY A 84 28.01 3.87 -13.49
C GLY A 84 26.59 3.31 -13.43
N CYS A 85 26.06 2.72 -14.52
CA CYS A 85 24.63 2.39 -14.61
C CYS A 85 24.26 0.92 -14.35
N VAL A 86 25.20 0.02 -14.01
CA VAL A 86 24.87 -1.38 -13.68
C VAL A 86 24.97 -1.70 -12.17
N SER A 87 25.43 -0.76 -11.34
CA SER A 87 25.64 -1.01 -9.89
C SER A 87 24.98 -0.02 -8.92
N ALA A 88 24.47 1.13 -9.38
CA ALA A 88 23.96 2.20 -8.51
C ALA A 88 22.42 2.38 -8.49
N TYR A 89 21.67 1.54 -9.21
CA TYR A 89 20.20 1.52 -9.14
C TYR A 89 19.64 0.57 -8.06
N ASN A 90 20.49 0.06 -7.17
CA ASN A 90 20.07 -0.79 -6.06
C ASN A 90 19.85 0.00 -4.75
N GLN A 91 18.68 0.65 -4.71
CA GLN A 91 17.74 0.75 -3.59
C GLN A 91 18.15 1.48 -2.29
N LYS A 92 18.16 2.82 -2.35
CA LYS A 92 17.72 3.64 -1.20
C LYS A 92 16.20 3.49 -1.06
N LYS A 93 15.73 2.56 -0.24
CA LYS A 93 14.31 2.21 -0.11
C LYS A 93 13.86 2.26 1.36
N VAL A 94 12.86 3.10 1.65
CA VAL A 94 12.07 2.97 2.88
C VAL A 94 11.03 1.89 2.62
N GLU A 95 10.92 0.93 3.52
CA GLU A 95 9.97 -0.18 3.38
C GLU A 95 9.21 -0.42 4.67
N ILE A 96 7.87 -0.38 4.59
CA ILE A 96 7.01 -0.83 5.69
C ILE A 96 6.91 -2.35 5.62
N LEU A 97 7.59 -3.03 6.54
CA LEU A 97 7.59 -4.48 6.67
C LEU A 97 6.21 -5.00 7.08
N LYS A 98 5.58 -4.37 8.08
CA LYS A 98 4.33 -4.85 8.65
C LYS A 98 3.44 -3.68 9.10
N LEU A 99 2.17 -3.73 8.74
CA LEU A 99 1.14 -2.83 9.25
C LEU A 99 0.06 -3.64 9.97
N GLU A 100 -0.05 -3.47 11.28
CA GLU A 100 -1.07 -4.09 12.11
C GLU A 100 -2.01 -3.03 12.67
N VAL A 101 -3.26 -3.12 12.23
CA VAL A 101 -4.39 -2.36 12.75
C VAL A 101 -5.44 -3.40 13.13
N PRO A 102 -5.97 -3.38 14.37
CA PRO A 102 -7.05 -4.28 14.79
C PRO A 102 -8.26 -4.13 13.88
N GLU A 103 -8.82 -5.24 13.42
CA GLU A 103 -9.93 -5.19 12.45
C GLU A 103 -11.27 -4.86 13.11
N SER A 104 -11.53 -5.48 14.27
CA SER A 104 -12.83 -5.39 14.98
C SER A 104 -12.70 -5.20 16.51
N PRO A 105 -12.03 -4.13 16.99
CA PRO A 105 -12.00 -3.85 18.43
C PRO A 105 -13.40 -3.44 18.93
N GLN A 106 -13.68 -3.74 20.21
CA GLN A 106 -14.93 -3.34 20.85
C GLN A 106 -14.85 -1.89 21.34
N VAL A 107 -15.98 -1.19 21.34
CA VAL A 107 -16.08 0.14 21.96
C VAL A 107 -15.54 0.15 23.39
N GLY A 108 -14.79 1.19 23.74
CA GLY A 108 -14.15 1.37 25.04
C GLY A 108 -12.79 0.68 25.19
N GLN A 109 -12.39 -0.20 24.25
CA GLN A 109 -11.09 -0.86 24.31
C GLN A 109 -9.93 0.10 24.03
N GLU A 110 -8.77 -0.29 24.53
CA GLU A 110 -7.49 0.27 24.11
C GLU A 110 -6.91 -0.59 22.99
N VAL A 111 -6.38 0.06 21.95
CA VAL A 111 -5.81 -0.63 20.78
C VAL A 111 -4.43 -0.07 20.45
N THR A 112 -3.55 -0.95 19.99
CA THR A 112 -2.23 -0.57 19.49
C THR A 112 -2.18 -0.73 17.98
N LEU A 113 -1.82 0.35 17.29
CA LEU A 113 -1.53 0.36 15.86
C LEU A 113 -0.02 0.17 15.69
N THR A 114 0.40 -0.81 14.90
CA THR A 114 1.84 -1.11 14.70
C THR A 114 2.22 -0.93 13.24
N CYS A 115 3.30 -0.19 13.00
CA CYS A 115 3.91 0.01 11.69
C CYS A 115 5.40 -0.24 11.80
N ARG A 116 5.82 -1.46 11.47
CA ARG A 116 7.24 -1.82 11.44
C ARG A 116 7.82 -1.49 10.09
N PHE A 117 8.96 -0.83 10.08
CA PHE A 117 9.61 -0.41 8.84
C PHE A 117 11.11 -0.64 8.90
N LYS A 118 11.73 -0.64 7.72
CA LYS A 118 13.17 -0.74 7.56
C LYS A 118 13.65 0.33 6.59
N LEU A 119 14.70 1.03 7.00
CA LEU A 119 15.40 2.00 6.17
C LEU A 119 16.58 1.29 5.51
N HIS A 120 16.65 1.30 4.17
CA HIS A 120 17.72 0.67 3.40
C HIS A 120 18.72 1.71 2.85
N GLY A 121 19.98 1.29 2.70
CA GLY A 121 21.09 2.11 2.23
C GLY A 121 21.67 3.00 3.33
N HIS A 122 22.45 4.02 2.95
CA HIS A 122 23.05 5.00 3.89
C HIS A 122 22.02 5.97 4.52
N SER A 123 20.73 5.86 4.18
CA SER A 123 19.64 6.57 4.87
C SER A 123 19.36 5.84 6.19
N HIS A 124 20.27 5.98 7.15
CA HIS A 124 20.13 5.38 8.47
C HIS A 124 19.20 6.18 9.39
N HIS A 125 18.76 7.37 8.96
CA HIS A 125 18.05 8.31 9.80
C HIS A 125 16.59 8.44 9.35
N LEU A 126 15.71 8.21 10.32
CA LEU A 126 14.28 8.45 10.20
C LEU A 126 14.02 9.95 10.19
N TYR A 127 13.36 10.46 9.14
CA TYR A 127 12.85 11.82 9.17
C TYR A 127 11.56 11.87 9.99
N THR A 128 10.52 11.16 9.53
CA THR A 128 9.21 11.13 10.20
C THR A 128 8.47 9.82 10.05
N VAL A 129 7.68 9.47 11.07
CA VAL A 129 6.56 8.53 10.95
C VAL A 129 5.28 9.30 11.24
N SER A 130 4.33 9.27 10.31
CA SER A 130 3.04 9.95 10.44
C SER A 130 1.90 8.94 10.36
N TRP A 131 1.00 9.03 11.32
CA TRP A 131 -0.24 8.25 11.36
C TRP A 131 -1.45 9.12 11.06
N TRP A 132 -2.32 8.57 10.21
CA TRP A 132 -3.50 9.24 9.73
C TRP A 132 -4.72 8.35 9.87
N ARG A 133 -5.88 8.95 10.16
CA ARG A 133 -7.18 8.31 10.01
C ARG A 133 -7.95 9.07 8.94
N GLY A 134 -8.12 8.45 7.77
CA GLY A 134 -8.58 9.14 6.58
C GLY A 134 -7.59 10.23 6.15
N LYS A 135 -8.00 11.49 6.24
CA LYS A 135 -7.19 12.67 5.88
C LYS A 135 -6.59 13.40 7.09
N ASP A 136 -7.00 13.04 8.30
CA ASP A 136 -6.61 13.74 9.52
C ASP A 136 -5.41 13.03 10.15
N GLN A 137 -4.27 13.74 10.25
CA GLN A 137 -3.08 13.28 10.96
C GLN A 137 -3.35 13.35 12.46
N PHE A 138 -3.04 12.28 13.18
CA PHE A 138 -3.26 12.23 14.63
C PHE A 138 -2.01 11.92 15.45
N TYR A 139 -0.95 11.43 14.82
CA TYR A 139 0.31 11.19 15.50
C TYR A 139 1.49 11.34 14.54
N THR A 140 2.58 11.90 15.05
CA THR A 140 3.85 12.04 14.35
C THR A 140 5.01 11.77 15.28
N TYR A 141 5.96 10.99 14.79
CA TYR A 141 7.27 10.81 15.40
C TYR A 141 8.33 11.44 14.51
N LYS A 142 9.20 12.30 15.06
CA LYS A 142 10.33 12.94 14.38
C LYS A 142 11.65 12.36 14.90
N GLY A 143 12.47 11.76 14.04
CA GLY A 143 13.64 10.99 14.48
C GLY A 143 14.80 11.80 15.06
N THR A 144 14.95 13.07 14.68
CA THR A 144 16.15 13.89 15.00
C THR A 144 15.90 15.02 16.01
N THR A 145 14.77 14.99 16.74
CA THR A 145 14.35 16.08 17.65
C THR A 145 14.30 15.67 19.11
N TYR A 146 14.55 16.61 20.04
CA TYR A 146 14.48 16.40 21.49
C TYR A 146 13.09 15.99 21.99
N ASP A 147 12.02 16.54 21.39
CA ASP A 147 10.64 16.09 21.62
C ASP A 147 10.10 15.43 20.34
N PRO A 148 10.31 14.12 20.16
CA PRO A 148 10.01 13.45 18.92
C PRO A 148 8.51 13.22 18.72
N LYS A 149 7.69 13.18 19.78
CA LYS A 149 6.29 12.71 19.71
C LYS A 149 5.30 13.87 19.69
N HIS A 150 4.51 13.97 18.62
CA HIS A 150 3.43 14.93 18.51
C HIS A 150 2.11 14.19 18.27
N ALA A 151 1.09 14.49 19.08
CA ALA A 151 -0.23 13.85 18.98
C ALA A 151 -1.32 14.92 18.83
N TYR A 152 -2.33 14.60 18.02
CA TYR A 152 -3.49 15.45 17.79
C TYR A 152 -4.76 14.64 18.11
N SER A 153 -5.46 15.04 19.16
CA SER A 153 -6.72 14.40 19.56
C SER A 153 -7.88 15.08 18.87
N PHE A 154 -8.80 14.27 18.34
CA PHE A 154 -10.07 14.75 17.79
C PHE A 154 -11.14 13.68 18.01
N ARG A 155 -12.36 13.96 17.54
CA ARG A 155 -13.52 13.09 17.73
C ARG A 155 -13.25 11.65 17.23
N GLY A 156 -13.24 10.69 18.17
CA GLY A 156 -12.94 9.28 17.91
C GLY A 156 -11.45 8.92 17.94
N ILE A 157 -10.51 9.84 18.15
CA ILE A 157 -9.08 9.56 18.27
C ILE A 157 -8.55 10.17 19.57
N GLN A 158 -8.14 9.31 20.51
CA GLN A 158 -7.50 9.68 21.77
C GLN A 158 -6.17 8.93 21.86
N VAL A 159 -5.06 9.64 21.62
CA VAL A 159 -3.73 9.04 21.59
C VAL A 159 -3.12 9.05 22.98
N LYS A 160 -2.57 7.91 23.41
CA LYS A 160 -1.71 7.81 24.58
C LYS A 160 -0.27 8.02 24.17
N THR A 161 0.17 9.28 24.17
CA THR A 161 1.49 9.69 23.66
C THR A 161 2.64 9.02 24.42
N GLU A 162 2.49 8.84 25.74
CA GLU A 162 3.50 8.20 26.60
C GLU A 162 3.75 6.74 26.19
N ASP A 163 2.68 6.01 25.91
CA ASP A 163 2.70 4.59 25.50
C ASP A 163 2.99 4.40 24.00
N SER A 164 3.11 5.49 23.23
CA SER A 164 3.33 5.46 21.77
C SER A 164 4.81 5.66 21.42
N THR A 165 5.26 5.08 20.31
CA THR A 165 6.64 5.07 19.82
C THR A 165 6.69 5.36 18.31
N GLU A 166 7.88 5.33 17.71
CA GLU A 166 8.08 5.45 16.26
C GLU A 166 7.41 4.32 15.45
N GLU A 167 7.30 3.12 16.01
CA GLU A 167 6.67 1.98 15.33
C GLU A 167 5.25 1.68 15.83
N SER A 168 4.80 2.25 16.95
CA SER A 168 3.51 1.90 17.55
C SER A 168 2.73 3.09 18.11
N VAL A 169 1.43 3.16 17.85
CA VAL A 169 0.56 4.21 18.43
C VAL A 169 -0.57 3.57 19.22
N VAL A 170 -0.74 4.00 20.46
CA VAL A 170 -1.78 3.50 21.36
C VAL A 170 -2.97 4.47 21.34
N LEU A 171 -4.14 3.95 20.98
CA LEU A 171 -5.41 4.66 21.05
C LEU A 171 -6.22 4.13 22.24
N SER A 172 -6.61 5.00 23.15
CA SER A 172 -7.47 4.65 24.29
C SER A 172 -8.93 4.89 24.00
N ASN A 173 -9.81 4.09 24.62
CA ASN A 173 -11.26 4.31 24.61
C ASN A 173 -11.82 4.48 23.18
N VAL A 174 -11.58 3.49 22.33
CA VAL A 174 -12.06 3.54 20.94
C VAL A 174 -13.58 3.61 20.89
N SER A 175 -14.12 4.37 19.96
CA SER A 175 -15.55 4.56 19.75
C SER A 175 -15.95 4.19 18.33
N GLU A 176 -17.26 4.17 18.05
CA GLU A 176 -17.76 3.94 16.68
C GLU A 176 -17.11 4.91 15.66
N GLU A 177 -16.74 6.11 16.10
CA GLU A 177 -16.13 7.18 15.29
C GLU A 177 -14.63 6.97 15.01
N THR A 178 -13.97 6.13 15.81
CA THR A 178 -12.58 5.71 15.56
C THR A 178 -12.48 4.87 14.28
N SER A 179 -13.58 4.22 13.86
CA SER A 179 -13.64 3.42 12.63
C SER A 179 -13.20 4.21 11.40
N GLY A 180 -12.44 3.58 10.52
CA GLY A 180 -11.95 4.20 9.30
C GLY A 180 -10.69 3.54 8.76
N VAL A 181 -10.12 4.17 7.74
CA VAL A 181 -8.85 3.74 7.13
C VAL A 181 -7.71 4.42 7.88
N PHE A 182 -6.83 3.61 8.46
CA PHE A 182 -5.61 4.05 9.11
C PHE A 182 -4.45 3.94 8.13
N LYS A 183 -3.66 5.02 8.01
CA LYS A 183 -2.49 5.11 7.14
C LYS A 183 -1.25 5.31 8.00
N CYS A 184 -0.25 4.47 7.81
CA CYS A 184 1.11 4.72 8.28
C CYS A 184 1.95 5.23 7.10
N GLU A 185 2.66 6.33 7.32
CA GLU A 185 3.53 6.98 6.35
C GLU A 185 4.91 7.17 7.00
N VAL A 186 5.92 6.54 6.42
CA VAL A 186 7.31 6.56 6.93
C VAL A 186 8.18 7.28 5.92
N MET A 187 8.92 8.28 6.36
CA MET A 187 9.79 9.10 5.54
C MET A 187 11.23 9.01 6.04
N GLY A 188 12.15 8.67 5.15
CA GLY A 188 13.60 8.69 5.41
C GLY A 188 14.19 10.09 5.22
N GLU A 189 15.35 10.34 5.82
CA GLU A 189 16.08 11.60 5.66
C GLU A 189 16.73 11.74 4.27
N GLY A 190 17.18 12.97 3.94
CA GLY A 190 17.80 13.34 2.67
C GLY A 190 18.99 12.44 2.25
N PRO A 191 19.38 12.47 0.96
CA PRO A 191 19.04 13.48 -0.05
C PRO A 191 17.79 13.18 -0.89
N SER A 192 17.14 12.02 -0.71
CA SER A 192 16.06 11.59 -1.62
C SER A 192 14.68 11.44 -0.97
N PHE A 193 14.55 11.80 0.32
CA PHE A 193 13.29 11.94 1.06
C PHE A 193 12.23 10.89 0.69
N ARG A 194 12.62 9.61 0.78
CA ARG A 194 11.80 8.50 0.31
C ARG A 194 10.68 8.21 1.30
N THR A 195 9.48 7.97 0.77
CA THR A 195 8.28 7.74 1.57
C THR A 195 7.71 6.36 1.29
N ALA A 196 7.42 5.60 2.34
CA ALA A 196 6.65 4.37 2.27
C ALA A 196 5.29 4.59 2.94
N VAL A 197 4.23 4.06 2.33
CA VAL A 197 2.86 4.20 2.82
C VAL A 197 2.17 2.86 2.81
N LYS A 198 1.48 2.52 3.91
CA LYS A 198 0.52 1.41 3.95
C LYS A 198 -0.75 1.83 4.67
N THR A 199 -1.86 1.23 4.27
CA THR A 199 -3.18 1.48 4.85
C THR A 199 -3.84 0.19 5.33
N LYS A 200 -4.66 0.29 6.37
CA LYS A 200 -5.51 -0.80 6.84
C LYS A 200 -6.78 -0.24 7.49
N THR A 201 -7.90 -0.94 7.31
CA THR A 201 -9.20 -0.51 7.82
C THR A 201 -9.45 -1.09 9.21
N MET A 202 -10.01 -0.27 10.10
CA MET A 202 -10.53 -0.68 11.40
C MET A 202 -12.02 -0.37 11.47
N THR A 203 -12.81 -1.33 11.95
CA THR A 203 -14.24 -1.14 12.22
C THR A 203 -14.50 -1.43 13.69
N VAL A 204 -14.74 -0.39 14.48
CA VAL A 204 -15.07 -0.58 15.90
C VAL A 204 -16.46 -1.15 16.02
N ILE A 205 -16.58 -2.25 16.78
CA ILE A 205 -17.85 -2.95 16.96
C ILE A 205 -18.53 -2.56 18.27
N VAL A 206 -19.85 -2.60 18.23
CA VAL A 206 -20.72 -2.45 19.40
C VAL A 206 -21.28 -3.83 19.72
N PRO A 207 -20.90 -4.44 20.87
CA PRO A 207 -21.51 -5.70 21.29
C PRO A 207 -23.02 -5.51 21.55
N PRO A 208 -23.82 -6.59 21.51
CA PRO A 208 -25.23 -6.51 21.88
C PRO A 208 -25.36 -5.95 23.31
N ARG A 209 -26.32 -5.04 23.50
CA ARG A 209 -26.63 -4.47 24.83
C ARG A 209 -27.15 -5.54 25.78
N SER A 210 -27.97 -6.45 25.26
CA SER A 210 -28.44 -7.63 25.96
C SER A 210 -28.62 -8.77 24.95
N VAL A 211 -28.49 -10.00 25.45
CA VAL A 211 -28.85 -11.22 24.75
C VAL A 211 -29.79 -11.96 25.69
N GLU A 212 -30.97 -12.34 25.21
CA GLU A 212 -32.00 -12.93 26.07
C GLU A 212 -32.70 -14.07 25.34
N ILE A 213 -32.94 -15.17 26.07
CA ILE A 213 -33.77 -16.29 25.59
C ILE A 213 -35.17 -16.14 26.19
N SER A 214 -36.18 -16.04 25.32
CA SER A 214 -37.59 -15.95 25.70
C SER A 214 -38.35 -17.26 25.36
N PRO A 215 -39.38 -17.63 26.14
CA PRO A 215 -39.86 -16.95 27.36
C PRO A 215 -38.82 -16.98 28.48
N SER A 216 -38.81 -16.03 29.43
CA SER A 216 -37.74 -15.93 30.43
C SER A 216 -37.78 -17.06 31.46
N PHE A 217 -38.97 -17.50 31.85
CA PHE A 217 -39.12 -18.59 32.82
C PHE A 217 -38.81 -19.94 32.17
N PRO A 218 -38.10 -20.86 32.84
CA PRO A 218 -37.94 -22.24 32.40
C PRO A 218 -39.29 -22.96 32.48
N PRO A 219 -39.92 -23.34 31.36
CA PRO A 219 -41.12 -24.14 31.41
C PRO A 219 -40.76 -25.62 31.58
N VAL A 220 -41.68 -26.37 32.17
CA VAL A 220 -41.69 -27.82 32.12
C VAL A 220 -42.56 -28.22 30.92
N TYR A 221 -42.02 -29.02 30.01
CA TYR A 221 -42.72 -29.46 28.80
C TYR A 221 -43.18 -30.91 28.91
N HIS A 222 -44.26 -31.26 28.22
CA HIS A 222 -44.70 -32.64 28.06
C HIS A 222 -44.21 -33.27 26.75
N SER A 223 -44.18 -34.60 26.68
CA SER A 223 -43.81 -35.30 25.44
C SER A 223 -44.85 -35.00 24.35
N GLY A 224 -44.39 -34.74 23.12
CA GLY A 224 -45.22 -34.30 21.99
C GLY A 224 -45.49 -32.79 21.96
N GLU A 225 -45.09 -32.03 22.99
CA GLU A 225 -45.21 -30.57 22.93
C GLU A 225 -44.14 -29.96 22.01
N LYS A 226 -44.56 -28.97 21.24
CA LYS A 226 -43.69 -28.17 20.40
C LYS A 226 -43.08 -27.03 21.22
N ILE A 227 -41.77 -27.08 21.39
CA ILE A 227 -40.97 -26.10 22.10
C ILE A 227 -40.56 -25.02 21.11
N GLN A 228 -40.78 -23.75 21.48
CA GLN A 228 -40.35 -22.60 20.70
C GLN A 228 -39.65 -21.60 21.62
N LEU A 229 -38.38 -21.31 21.33
CA LEU A 229 -37.56 -20.34 22.06
C LEU A 229 -37.09 -19.25 21.11
N ASN A 230 -37.14 -17.99 21.52
CA ASN A 230 -36.55 -16.90 20.74
C ASN A 230 -35.33 -16.36 21.48
N CYS A 231 -34.21 -16.27 20.78
CA CYS A 231 -33.05 -15.54 21.27
C CYS A 231 -33.00 -14.20 20.59
N THR A 232 -32.92 -13.13 21.38
CA THR A 232 -32.89 -11.75 20.89
C THR A 232 -31.60 -11.09 21.34
N ALA A 233 -30.76 -10.68 20.39
CA ALA A 233 -29.54 -9.92 20.62
C ALA A 233 -29.79 -8.45 20.27
N SER A 234 -29.86 -7.58 21.28
CA SER A 234 -30.40 -6.23 21.15
C SER A 234 -29.31 -5.18 20.86
N GLY A 235 -29.46 -4.43 19.77
CA GLY A 235 -28.72 -3.18 19.52
C GLY A 235 -27.20 -3.33 19.34
N SER A 236 -26.77 -4.37 18.64
CA SER A 236 -25.37 -4.59 18.23
C SER A 236 -25.01 -3.83 16.95
N LYS A 237 -23.72 -3.65 16.66
CA LYS A 237 -23.24 -3.07 15.39
C LYS A 237 -21.88 -3.65 15.01
N PRO A 238 -21.74 -4.39 13.89
CA PRO A 238 -22.81 -4.84 12.99
C PRO A 238 -23.81 -5.79 13.69
N GLY A 239 -24.90 -6.14 12.99
CA GLY A 239 -25.90 -7.08 13.51
C GLY A 239 -25.31 -8.44 13.90
N ALA A 240 -25.82 -8.99 15.00
CA ALA A 240 -25.32 -10.23 15.57
C ALA A 240 -25.84 -11.46 14.81
N ARG A 241 -24.94 -12.36 14.43
CA ARG A 241 -25.31 -13.69 13.95
C ARG A 241 -25.62 -14.60 15.12
N ILE A 242 -26.88 -15.02 15.24
CA ILE A 242 -27.32 -15.93 16.30
C ILE A 242 -27.13 -17.38 15.88
N ASN A 243 -26.47 -18.14 16.74
CA ASN A 243 -26.33 -19.60 16.65
C ASN A 243 -26.87 -20.26 17.92
N TRP A 244 -27.58 -21.37 17.76
CA TRP A 244 -28.16 -22.13 18.85
C TRP A 244 -27.41 -23.44 19.06
N ASN A 245 -27.18 -23.79 20.31
CA ASN A 245 -26.68 -25.09 20.72
C ASN A 245 -27.64 -25.71 21.74
N ILE A 246 -27.79 -27.03 21.73
CA ILE A 246 -28.46 -27.80 22.78
C ILE A 246 -27.48 -28.86 23.29
N ASN A 247 -27.30 -28.93 24.61
CA ASN A 247 -26.36 -29.83 25.29
C ASN A 247 -24.93 -29.75 24.72
N GLY A 248 -24.51 -28.54 24.33
CA GLY A 248 -23.19 -28.27 23.76
C GLY A 248 -23.03 -28.62 22.27
N ALA A 249 -24.06 -29.16 21.61
CA ALA A 249 -24.04 -29.48 20.19
C ALA A 249 -24.85 -28.47 19.36
N PRO A 250 -24.42 -28.14 18.13
CA PRO A 250 -25.19 -27.28 17.24
C PRO A 250 -26.50 -27.97 16.81
N VAL A 251 -27.57 -27.20 16.76
CA VAL A 251 -28.89 -27.68 16.32
C VAL A 251 -28.98 -27.78 14.79
N ARG A 252 -30.00 -28.48 14.29
CA ARG A 252 -30.22 -28.60 12.85
C ARG A 252 -30.67 -27.26 12.26
N PRO A 253 -30.21 -26.85 11.06
CA PRO A 253 -30.65 -25.60 10.43
C PRO A 253 -32.17 -25.51 10.22
N THR A 254 -32.84 -26.65 10.02
CA THR A 254 -34.30 -26.74 9.85
C THR A 254 -35.08 -26.40 11.13
N GLU A 255 -34.43 -26.46 12.29
CA GLU A 255 -35.03 -26.14 13.60
C GLU A 255 -34.89 -24.65 13.93
N VAL A 256 -34.11 -23.89 13.14
CA VAL A 256 -33.80 -22.48 13.39
C VAL A 256 -34.42 -21.60 12.31
N GLN A 257 -35.25 -20.66 12.74
CA GLN A 257 -35.80 -19.61 11.91
C GLN A 257 -35.20 -18.26 12.33
N ARG A 258 -34.47 -17.60 11.42
CA ARG A 258 -34.03 -16.21 11.66
C ARG A 258 -35.16 -15.26 11.33
N LEU A 259 -35.42 -14.32 12.24
CA LEU A 259 -36.38 -13.25 12.02
C LEU A 259 -35.69 -12.07 11.33
N PRO A 260 -36.43 -11.20 10.63
CA PRO A 260 -35.88 -9.97 10.08
C PRO A 260 -35.23 -9.11 11.16
N ASP A 261 -34.06 -8.57 10.85
CA ASP A 261 -33.34 -7.65 11.71
C ASP A 261 -34.11 -6.32 11.86
N TYR A 262 -34.05 -5.75 13.06
CA TYR A 262 -34.58 -4.41 13.34
C TYR A 262 -33.42 -3.44 13.57
N GLU A 263 -33.36 -2.37 12.77
CA GLU A 263 -32.34 -1.31 12.87
C GLU A 263 -32.90 -0.06 13.56
N ASP A 264 -32.20 0.45 14.56
CA ASP A 264 -32.55 1.70 15.25
C ASP A 264 -31.99 2.95 14.55
N TYR A 265 -32.36 4.14 15.05
CA TYR A 265 -31.91 5.42 14.50
C TYR A 265 -30.39 5.65 14.55
N ARG A 266 -29.64 4.88 15.37
CA ARG A 266 -28.17 4.90 15.45
C ARG A 266 -27.52 3.84 14.56
N LYS A 267 -28.32 3.17 13.72
CA LYS A 267 -27.89 2.04 12.89
C LYS A 267 -27.42 0.84 13.71
N ARG A 268 -27.99 0.65 14.91
CA ARG A 268 -27.76 -0.56 15.72
C ARG A 268 -28.83 -1.58 15.40
N VAL A 269 -28.41 -2.82 15.30
CA VAL A 269 -29.22 -3.93 14.81
C VAL A 269 -29.57 -4.85 15.98
N THR A 270 -30.87 -5.11 16.11
CA THR A 270 -31.42 -6.16 16.95
C THR A 270 -31.73 -7.38 16.08
N SER A 271 -31.02 -8.47 16.35
CA SER A 271 -31.18 -9.73 15.62
C SER A 271 -31.93 -10.73 16.49
N THR A 272 -32.83 -11.50 15.89
CA THR A 272 -33.62 -12.52 16.61
C THR A 272 -33.64 -13.82 15.83
N ALA A 273 -33.46 -14.95 16.54
CA ALA A 273 -33.59 -16.28 15.96
C ALA A 273 -34.46 -17.17 16.85
N THR A 274 -35.44 -17.79 16.22
CA THR A 274 -36.37 -18.73 16.83
C THR A 274 -35.84 -20.16 16.66
N LEU A 275 -35.72 -20.89 17.76
CA LEU A 275 -35.43 -22.32 17.79
C LEU A 275 -36.71 -23.10 18.09
N THR A 276 -37.01 -24.11 17.28
CA THR A 276 -38.24 -24.90 17.39
C THR A 276 -37.97 -26.39 17.24
N TRP A 277 -38.46 -27.20 18.18
CA TRP A 277 -38.42 -28.66 18.11
C TRP A 277 -39.55 -29.30 18.91
N GLU A 278 -39.70 -30.62 18.83
CA GLU A 278 -40.73 -31.38 19.55
C GLU A 278 -40.10 -32.23 20.66
N ALA A 279 -40.67 -32.17 21.87
CA ALA A 279 -40.27 -33.02 22.99
C ALA A 279 -40.63 -34.50 22.73
N PRO A 280 -39.79 -35.47 23.14
CA PRO A 280 -38.67 -35.35 24.07
C PRO A 280 -37.30 -35.20 23.38
N ASN A 281 -37.24 -34.81 22.11
CA ASN A 281 -35.96 -34.68 21.41
C ASN A 281 -35.01 -33.73 22.16
N TYR A 282 -33.73 -34.10 22.18
CA TYR A 282 -32.64 -33.43 22.90
C TYR A 282 -32.72 -33.43 24.44
N PHE A 283 -33.75 -33.96 25.07
CA PHE A 283 -33.74 -34.12 26.53
C PHE A 283 -32.85 -35.29 26.95
N LEU A 284 -31.91 -35.00 27.84
CA LEU A 284 -31.05 -35.98 28.51
C LEU A 284 -31.38 -35.95 29.99
N ASN A 285 -31.79 -37.09 30.55
CA ASN A 285 -32.20 -37.17 31.96
C ASN A 285 -33.27 -36.13 32.35
N ASN A 286 -34.28 -35.95 31.50
CA ASN A 286 -35.37 -34.95 31.65
C ASN A 286 -34.92 -33.48 31.64
N GLN A 287 -33.70 -33.17 31.21
CA GLN A 287 -33.19 -31.81 31.09
C GLN A 287 -32.59 -31.57 29.69
N ALA A 288 -32.74 -30.37 29.16
CA ALA A 288 -31.97 -29.91 28.01
C ALA A 288 -31.37 -28.54 28.33
N LYS A 289 -30.07 -28.39 28.10
CA LYS A 289 -29.34 -27.14 28.28
C LYS A 289 -29.25 -26.43 26.93
N VAL A 290 -29.96 -25.33 26.77
CA VAL A 290 -30.00 -24.55 25.54
C VAL A 290 -29.06 -23.36 25.66
N SER A 291 -28.21 -23.13 24.67
CA SER A 291 -27.29 -21.99 24.62
C SER A 291 -27.54 -21.18 23.35
N CYS A 292 -27.71 -19.87 23.52
CA CYS A 292 -27.73 -18.91 22.42
C CYS A 292 -26.41 -18.16 22.36
N HIS A 293 -25.78 -18.17 21.19
CA HIS A 293 -24.52 -17.48 20.91
C HIS A 293 -24.77 -16.35 19.90
N ALA A 294 -24.69 -15.10 20.36
CA ALA A 294 -24.77 -13.91 19.53
C ALA A 294 -23.35 -13.48 19.11
N VAL A 295 -23.03 -13.60 17.81
CA VAL A 295 -21.69 -13.35 17.27
C VAL A 295 -21.64 -12.05 16.48
N VAL A 296 -20.76 -11.11 16.88
CA VAL A 296 -20.51 -9.82 16.20
C VAL A 296 -19.03 -9.75 15.83
N ALA A 297 -18.72 -9.83 14.52
CA ALA A 297 -17.35 -9.75 14.00
C ALA A 297 -16.32 -10.61 14.75
N GLY A 298 -16.69 -11.86 15.08
CA GLY A 298 -15.86 -12.82 15.81
C GLY A 298 -16.03 -12.82 17.33
N HIS A 299 -16.59 -11.76 17.91
CA HIS A 299 -16.87 -11.67 19.35
C HIS A 299 -18.20 -12.32 19.68
N THR A 300 -18.24 -13.14 20.73
CA THR A 300 -19.43 -13.94 21.07
C THR A 300 -19.96 -13.58 22.46
N THR A 301 -21.24 -13.22 22.54
CA THR A 301 -22.00 -13.12 23.78
C THR A 301 -22.92 -14.32 23.89
N THR A 302 -22.81 -15.08 24.98
CA THR A 302 -23.56 -16.33 25.17
C THR A 302 -24.54 -16.20 26.32
N VAL A 303 -25.75 -16.75 26.15
CA VAL A 303 -26.73 -16.94 27.22
C VAL A 303 -27.23 -18.37 27.21
N ASP A 304 -27.25 -18.98 28.39
CA ASP A 304 -27.71 -20.34 28.61
C ASP A 304 -29.11 -20.33 29.25
N LYS A 305 -29.90 -21.35 28.93
CA LYS A 305 -31.19 -21.63 29.53
C LYS A 305 -31.42 -23.13 29.66
N ASP A 306 -31.70 -23.57 30.88
CA ASP A 306 -32.14 -24.93 31.13
C ASP A 306 -33.65 -25.05 30.95
N ILE A 307 -34.09 -26.17 30.36
CA ILE A 307 -35.50 -26.54 30.27
C ILE A 307 -35.69 -27.98 30.75
N TYR A 308 -36.90 -28.31 31.20
CA TYR A 308 -37.20 -29.59 31.84
C TYR A 308 -38.34 -30.32 31.15
N LEU A 309 -38.23 -31.64 31.06
CA LEU A 309 -39.30 -32.53 30.61
C LEU A 309 -40.07 -33.05 31.82
N HIS A 310 -41.39 -33.03 31.76
CA HIS A 310 -42.24 -33.53 32.84
C HIS A 310 -41.96 -35.03 33.10
N PRO A 311 -41.68 -35.47 34.34
CA PRO A 311 -41.29 -36.86 34.65
C PRO A 311 -42.33 -37.92 34.26
N ALA A 312 -43.63 -37.60 34.34
CA ALA A 312 -44.68 -38.52 33.89
C ALA A 312 -44.63 -38.78 32.37
N SER A 313 -44.14 -37.82 31.59
CA SER A 313 -44.03 -37.92 30.14
C SER A 313 -42.87 -38.81 29.71
N SER A 314 -41.76 -38.83 30.46
CA SER A 314 -40.64 -39.74 30.17
C SER A 314 -40.96 -41.19 30.52
N ALA A 315 -41.70 -41.43 31.60
CA ALA A 315 -42.20 -42.76 31.93
C ALA A 315 -43.18 -43.30 30.86
N ALA A 316 -44.11 -42.45 30.37
CA ALA A 316 -45.06 -42.82 29.33
C ALA A 316 -44.38 -43.11 27.98
N TYR A 317 -43.42 -42.27 27.56
CA TYR A 317 -42.64 -42.49 26.35
C TYR A 317 -41.86 -43.81 26.44
N ASN A 318 -41.14 -44.06 27.54
CA ASN A 318 -40.39 -45.30 27.72
C ASN A 318 -41.29 -46.54 27.65
N HIS A 319 -42.50 -46.49 28.22
CA HIS A 319 -43.48 -47.58 28.10
C HIS A 319 -43.99 -47.80 26.67
N GLN A 320 -44.18 -46.74 25.89
CA GLN A 320 -44.66 -46.82 24.51
C GLN A 320 -43.64 -47.47 23.56
N TYR A 321 -42.35 -47.16 23.73
CA TYR A 321 -41.29 -47.78 22.93
C TYR A 321 -40.92 -49.20 23.42
N ALA A 322 -41.05 -49.47 24.73
CA ALA A 322 -40.92 -50.82 25.26
C ALA A 322 -42.03 -51.77 24.74
N SER A 323 -43.24 -51.26 24.50
CA SER A 323 -44.34 -52.05 23.94
C SER A 323 -44.27 -52.23 22.42
N ALA A 324 -43.68 -51.28 21.68
CA ALA A 324 -43.41 -51.41 20.25
C ALA A 324 -42.33 -52.45 19.92
N GLY A 325 -41.36 -52.68 20.83
CA GLY A 325 -40.35 -53.74 20.70
C GLY A 325 -40.85 -55.17 20.94
N CYS A 326 -42.11 -55.33 21.36
CA CYS A 326 -42.66 -56.63 21.80
C CYS A 326 -43.75 -57.21 20.88
N GLN A 327 -43.79 -56.80 19.59
CA GLN A 327 -44.70 -57.39 18.59
C GLN A 327 -44.01 -58.19 17.47
N LEU A 328 -42.71 -58.44 17.57
CA LEU A 328 -41.97 -59.34 16.67
C LEU A 328 -41.55 -60.64 17.38
N SER A 329 -42.50 -61.34 18.01
CA SER A 329 -42.24 -62.69 18.54
C SER A 329 -43.52 -63.53 18.71
N THR A 330 -44.42 -63.53 17.72
CA THR A 330 -45.57 -64.45 17.70
C THR A 330 -45.75 -65.09 16.32
N THR A 331 -44.70 -65.71 15.78
CA THR A 331 -44.81 -66.66 14.65
C THR A 331 -44.14 -68.02 14.91
N TRP A 332 -43.78 -68.34 16.15
CA TRP A 332 -43.16 -69.62 16.53
C TRP A 332 -44.12 -70.65 17.15
N THR A 333 -45.42 -70.64 16.82
CA THR A 333 -46.38 -71.62 17.39
C THR A 333 -47.27 -72.36 16.38
N ILE A 334 -46.92 -72.44 15.09
CA ILE A 334 -47.68 -73.27 14.11
C ILE A 334 -46.77 -74.16 13.25
N LEU A 335 -45.76 -74.81 13.85
CA LEU A 335 -44.96 -75.84 13.15
C LEU A 335 -44.56 -77.02 14.05
N SER A 336 -45.45 -77.42 14.98
CA SER A 336 -45.26 -78.62 15.83
C SER A 336 -46.49 -79.56 15.85
N LEU A 337 -47.33 -79.55 14.81
CA LEU A 337 -48.46 -80.49 14.68
C LEU A 337 -48.55 -81.11 13.26
N ALA A 338 -47.42 -81.30 12.57
CA ALA A 338 -47.39 -81.92 11.24
C ALA A 338 -46.38 -83.08 11.09
N SER A 339 -45.99 -83.75 12.19
CA SER A 339 -45.01 -84.86 12.13
C SER A 339 -45.44 -86.16 12.83
N LEU A 340 -46.74 -86.39 13.03
CA LEU A 340 -47.23 -87.59 13.73
C LEU A 340 -48.44 -88.24 13.03
N LEU A 341 -48.41 -88.36 11.70
CA LEU A 341 -49.40 -89.16 10.96
C LEU A 341 -48.82 -89.90 9.73
N LEU A 342 -47.59 -90.41 9.79
CA LEU A 342 -47.11 -91.39 8.79
C LEU A 342 -46.16 -92.42 9.43
N ALA A 343 -46.72 -93.32 10.25
CA ALA A 343 -46.05 -94.58 10.60
C ALA A 343 -47.09 -95.65 10.96
N ARG A 344 -47.91 -96.05 10.00
CA ARG A 344 -48.68 -97.30 10.05
C ARG A 344 -49.15 -97.67 8.65
N ALA A 345 -48.38 -98.50 7.96
CA ALA A 345 -48.84 -99.49 6.98
C ALA A 345 -47.65 -100.11 6.22
N ILE A 346 -47.24 -101.35 6.54
CA ILE A 346 -47.47 -102.59 5.72
C ILE A 346 -46.16 -102.97 4.97
N PRO A 347 -45.84 -104.27 4.75
CA PRO A 347 -46.08 -105.49 5.54
C PRO A 347 -44.80 -106.11 6.13
#